data_AF-A0A9P0YYI1-F1
#
_entry.id   AF-A0A9P0YYI1-F1
#
_cell.length_a   1.000
_cell.length_b   1.000
_cell.length_c   1.000
_cell.angle_alpha   90.00
_cell.angle_beta   90.00
_cell.angle_gamma   90.00
#
_symmetry.space_group_name_H-M   'P 1'
#
loop_
_entity.id
_entity.type
_entity.pdbx_description
1 polymer ?
#
loop_
_entity_poly.entity_id
_entity_poly.type
_entity_poly.pdbx_seq_one_letter_code
_entity_poly.pdbx_strand_id
1 'polypeptide(L)'
;MLQLAIKFCPKSRLPLSTIFRRLTTSAAALVVSYKESSISTPYPITPPRSSSARNEAAQKLLFLFSGLSAKGHTVEKLCHDRRFGGLLSRVNASEVENIVEWLRLKKPHLAVDFFFLAKKHDFKHSMCCQFTVSHVLARKRQLRELRSLLQEIVREEVLCIAEMTTSRGISLTVWWRNIT
;
A
#
# COMPACT_ATOMS: atom_id res chain seq x y z
N MET A 1 -36.43 19.79 21.61
CA MET A 1 -36.88 18.48 21.11
C MET A 1 -35.70 17.75 20.48
N LEU A 2 -35.51 16.49 20.91
CA LEU A 2 -34.73 15.38 20.34
C LEU A 2 -33.19 15.51 20.19
N GLN A 3 -32.50 14.99 21.21
CA GLN A 3 -31.10 14.52 21.13
C GLN A 3 -31.05 13.22 20.29
N LEU A 4 -30.13 13.13 19.33
CA LEU A 4 -29.82 11.90 18.61
C LEU A 4 -28.44 11.39 19.03
N ALA A 5 -28.44 10.62 20.11
CA ALA A 5 -27.27 9.89 20.59
C ALA A 5 -27.06 8.66 19.69
N ILE A 6 -26.08 8.73 18.78
CA ILE A 6 -25.65 7.56 18.01
C ILE A 6 -24.78 6.69 18.94
N LYS A 7 -25.42 5.75 19.61
CA LYS A 7 -24.80 4.75 20.48
C LYS A 7 -24.18 3.65 19.59
N PHE A 8 -22.90 3.81 19.24
CA PHE A 8 -22.14 2.79 18.52
C PHE A 8 -21.79 1.64 19.48
N CYS A 9 -22.52 0.52 19.37
CA CYS A 9 -22.19 -0.73 20.05
C CYS A 9 -21.23 -1.56 19.17
N PRO A 10 -19.98 -1.84 19.58
CA PRO A 10 -19.13 -2.76 18.85
C PRO A 10 -19.38 -4.17 19.38
N LYS A 11 -20.27 -4.92 18.72
CA LYS A 11 -20.41 -6.36 18.97
C LYS A 11 -20.63 -7.11 17.67
N SER A 12 -19.54 -7.29 16.93
CA SER A 12 -19.44 -8.36 15.93
C SER A 12 -17.99 -8.86 15.91
N ARG A 13 -17.78 -10.03 16.55
CA ARG A 13 -16.67 -10.90 16.19
C ARG A 13 -17.05 -11.54 14.86
N LEU A 14 -16.47 -11.09 13.77
CA LEU A 14 -16.56 -11.78 12.48
C LEU A 14 -15.14 -12.00 11.93
N PRO A 15 -14.80 -13.23 11.50
CA PRO A 15 -13.52 -13.52 10.87
C PRO A 15 -13.54 -12.99 9.43
N LEU A 16 -12.64 -12.05 9.11
CA LEU A 16 -12.51 -11.41 7.79
C LEU A 16 -11.77 -12.30 6.76
N SER A 17 -11.93 -13.62 6.80
CA SER A 17 -11.19 -14.54 5.91
C SER A 17 -11.86 -14.79 4.55
N THR A 18 -12.93 -14.07 4.16
CA THR A 18 -13.74 -14.42 2.98
C THR A 18 -13.89 -13.35 1.90
N ILE A 19 -13.24 -12.19 1.99
CA ILE A 19 -13.29 -11.18 0.90
C ILE A 19 -12.15 -11.35 -0.12
N PHE A 20 -11.29 -12.36 0.03
CA PHE A 20 -10.36 -12.79 -1.01
C PHE A 20 -10.97 -13.93 -1.84
N ARG A 21 -11.90 -13.62 -2.75
CA ARG A 21 -12.30 -14.60 -3.77
C ARG A 21 -12.63 -13.95 -5.12
N ARG A 22 -11.78 -14.30 -6.10
CA ARG A 22 -11.96 -14.27 -7.57
C ARG A 22 -11.79 -12.95 -8.32
N LEU A 23 -10.59 -12.78 -8.85
CA LEU A 23 -10.35 -12.47 -10.27
C LEU A 23 -9.35 -13.52 -10.79
N THR A 24 -9.87 -14.67 -11.21
CA THR A 24 -9.11 -15.65 -11.99
C THR A 24 -9.93 -16.01 -13.21
N THR A 25 -9.57 -15.44 -14.36
CA THR A 25 -9.88 -16.03 -15.66
C THR A 25 -8.97 -17.25 -15.84
N SER A 26 -9.63 -18.38 -16.12
CA SER A 26 -9.12 -19.75 -16.30
C SER A 26 -8.02 -19.82 -17.36
N ALA A 27 -6.83 -20.37 -17.06
CA ALA A 27 -6.42 -21.77 -17.17
C ALA A 27 -6.43 -22.35 -18.60
N ALA A 28 -5.23 -22.50 -19.17
CA ALA A 28 -4.90 -23.59 -20.08
C ALA A 28 -3.40 -23.96 -19.95
N ALA A 29 -3.18 -25.23 -19.63
CA ALA A 29 -1.99 -26.07 -19.85
C ALA A 29 -0.69 -25.78 -19.08
N LEU A 30 -0.55 -26.49 -17.96
CA LEU A 30 0.71 -27.00 -17.43
C LEU A 30 1.32 -28.03 -18.40
N VAL A 31 2.59 -27.88 -18.77
CA VAL A 31 3.53 -29.01 -18.88
C VAL A 31 4.89 -28.53 -18.38
N VAL A 32 5.31 -29.15 -17.28
CA VAL A 32 6.65 -29.10 -16.74
C VAL A 32 7.56 -29.98 -17.61
N SER A 33 8.67 -29.43 -18.08
CA SER A 33 9.83 -30.23 -18.48
C SER A 33 11.09 -29.39 -18.26
N TYR A 34 11.68 -29.51 -17.07
CA TYR A 34 13.05 -29.08 -16.83
C TYR A 34 13.95 -30.10 -17.51
N LYS A 35 14.36 -29.78 -18.73
CA LYS A 35 15.49 -30.43 -19.37
C LYS A 35 16.69 -29.50 -19.25
N GLU A 36 17.58 -29.90 -18.36
CA GLU A 36 18.94 -29.42 -18.22
C GLU A 36 19.63 -29.45 -19.59
N SER A 37 20.13 -28.29 -20.03
CA SER A 37 20.99 -28.18 -21.21
C SER A 37 21.93 -27.01 -21.02
N SER A 38 23.09 -27.33 -20.44
CA SER A 38 24.31 -26.54 -20.48
C SER A 38 24.63 -26.15 -21.92
N ILE A 39 24.51 -24.87 -22.28
CA ILE A 39 25.20 -24.31 -23.44
C ILE A 39 25.81 -22.96 -23.03
N SER A 40 27.14 -22.98 -23.06
CA SER A 40 28.06 -21.85 -22.92
C SER A 40 27.77 -20.76 -23.95
N THR A 41 27.63 -19.50 -23.51
CA THR A 41 27.99 -18.34 -24.32
C THR A 41 28.65 -17.26 -23.45
N PRO A 42 29.74 -16.62 -23.89
CA PRO A 42 30.52 -15.68 -23.09
C PRO A 42 30.03 -14.25 -23.34
N TYR A 43 29.28 -13.68 -22.40
CA TYR A 43 29.08 -12.23 -22.32
C TYR A 43 29.31 -11.75 -20.88
N PRO A 44 29.94 -10.57 -20.67
CA PRO A 44 30.30 -10.12 -19.33
C PRO A 44 29.05 -9.87 -18.50
N ILE A 45 28.86 -10.70 -17.48
CA ILE A 45 27.84 -10.54 -16.45
C ILE A 45 28.17 -9.27 -15.67
N THR A 46 27.44 -8.18 -15.90
CA THR A 46 27.21 -7.22 -14.81
C THR A 46 26.37 -7.93 -13.75
N PRO A 47 26.84 -8.02 -12.49
CA PRO A 47 26.11 -8.75 -11.46
C PRO A 47 24.76 -8.06 -11.17
N PRO A 48 23.72 -8.82 -10.79
CA PRO A 48 22.45 -8.24 -10.34
C PRO A 48 22.70 -7.52 -9.02
N ARG A 49 23.08 -6.25 -9.11
CA ARG A 49 23.40 -5.36 -7.98
C ARG A 49 22.17 -5.01 -7.12
N SER A 50 21.04 -5.68 -7.34
CA SER A 50 19.71 -5.11 -7.17
C SER A 50 18.86 -5.72 -6.06
N SER A 51 19.06 -6.95 -5.59
CA SER A 51 18.24 -7.50 -4.48
C SER A 51 18.80 -7.16 -3.10
N SER A 52 20.12 -7.31 -2.92
CA SER A 52 20.80 -7.07 -1.64
C SER A 52 20.68 -5.61 -1.18
N ALA A 53 20.93 -4.65 -2.07
CA ALA A 53 20.85 -3.23 -1.77
C ALA A 53 19.41 -2.75 -1.43
N ARG A 54 18.39 -3.37 -2.04
CA ARG A 54 16.98 -3.09 -1.76
C ARG A 54 16.55 -3.61 -0.39
N ASN A 55 16.93 -4.85 -0.09
CA ASN A 55 16.69 -5.45 1.21
C ASN A 55 17.38 -4.65 2.32
N GLU A 56 18.60 -4.15 2.08
CA GLU A 56 19.32 -3.27 2.99
C GLU A 56 18.58 -1.94 3.22
N ALA A 57 18.05 -1.31 2.16
CA ALA A 57 17.29 -0.08 2.27
C ALA A 57 15.99 -0.26 3.07
N ALA A 58 15.24 -1.34 2.81
CA ALA A 58 14.03 -1.67 3.55
C ALA A 58 14.32 -1.93 5.04
N GLN A 59 15.41 -2.65 5.35
CA GLN A 59 15.85 -2.87 6.73
C GLN A 59 16.26 -1.56 7.42
N LYS A 60 16.95 -0.66 6.70
CA LYS A 60 17.31 0.67 7.22
C LYS A 60 16.08 1.52 7.51
N LEU A 61 15.06 1.48 6.65
CA LEU A 61 13.77 2.15 6.90
C LEU A 61 13.09 1.59 8.16
N LEU A 62 13.02 0.28 8.31
CA LEU A 62 12.47 -0.36 9.52
C LEU A 62 13.25 0.00 10.78
N PHE A 63 14.58 0.06 10.69
CA PHE A 63 15.44 0.45 11.82
C PHE A 63 15.22 1.91 12.22
N LEU A 64 15.10 2.83 11.25
CA LEU A 64 14.76 4.23 11.50
C LEU A 64 13.45 4.34 12.29
N PHE A 65 12.38 3.69 11.82
CA PHE A 65 11.08 3.73 12.49
C PHE A 65 11.08 3.01 13.84
N SER A 66 11.84 1.92 13.97
CA SER A 66 12.03 1.25 15.25
C SER A 66 12.73 2.17 16.27
N GLY A 67 13.72 2.94 15.81
CA GLY A 67 14.49 3.90 16.60
C GLY A 67 13.73 5.18 16.98
N LEU A 68 12.79 5.66 16.14
CA LEU A 68 11.94 6.81 16.47
C LEU A 68 11.19 6.60 17.78
N SER A 69 10.65 5.40 17.96
CA SER A 69 9.91 5.00 19.16
C SER A 69 10.79 4.86 20.41
N ALA A 70 12.12 4.77 20.27
CA ALA A 70 13.06 4.65 21.39
C ALA A 70 13.74 5.98 21.74
N LYS A 71 13.95 6.87 20.75
CA LYS A 71 14.76 8.09 20.90
C LYS A 71 13.96 9.39 20.93
N GLY A 72 12.62 9.33 20.95
CA GLY A 72 11.77 10.54 20.98
C GLY A 72 11.94 11.44 19.74
N HIS A 73 12.45 10.90 18.64
CA HIS A 73 12.57 11.65 17.39
C HIS A 73 11.18 11.83 16.77
N THR A 74 10.83 13.08 16.46
CA THR A 74 9.56 13.43 15.82
C THR A 74 9.57 13.04 14.34
N VAL A 75 8.45 12.49 13.85
CA VAL A 75 8.20 12.17 12.44
C VAL A 75 8.43 13.40 11.53
N GLU A 76 8.20 14.60 12.05
CA GLU A 76 8.46 15.88 11.37
C GLU A 76 9.92 16.04 10.92
N LYS A 77 10.89 15.53 11.68
CA LYS A 77 12.31 15.62 11.27
C LYS A 77 12.61 14.76 10.06
N LEU A 78 11.96 13.60 9.96
CA LEU A 78 12.13 12.70 8.81
C LEU A 78 11.48 13.24 7.55
N CYS A 79 10.47 14.09 7.69
CA CYS A 79 9.77 14.72 6.59
C CYS A 79 10.67 15.60 5.71
N HIS A 80 11.71 16.17 6.29
CA HIS A 80 12.69 16.98 5.57
C HIS A 80 14.03 16.25 5.39
N ASP A 81 14.13 14.98 5.81
CA ASP A 81 15.38 14.24 5.76
C ASP A 81 15.59 13.65 4.36
N ARG A 82 16.60 14.17 3.64
CA ARG A 82 17.01 13.64 2.33
C ARG A 82 17.40 12.16 2.39
N ARG A 83 17.87 11.66 3.54
CA ARG A 83 18.22 10.25 3.71
C ARG A 83 16.99 9.36 3.64
N PHE A 84 15.85 9.80 4.17
CA PHE A 84 14.61 9.04 4.08
C PHE A 84 14.14 8.94 2.62
N GLY A 85 14.09 10.05 1.88
CA GLY A 85 13.76 10.03 0.45
C GLY A 85 14.74 9.20 -0.40
N GLY A 86 16.03 9.26 -0.08
CA GLY A 86 17.07 8.44 -0.71
C GLY A 86 16.94 6.93 -0.42
N LEU A 87 16.41 6.55 0.74
CA LEU A 87 16.09 5.16 1.05
C LEU A 87 14.79 4.71 0.40
N LEU A 88 13.77 5.59 0.40
CA LEU A 88 12.46 5.31 -0.18
C LEU A 88 12.53 5.11 -1.70
N SER A 89 13.35 5.89 -2.40
CA SER A 89 13.61 5.72 -3.84
C SER A 89 14.35 4.42 -4.19
N ARG A 90 14.99 3.79 -3.21
CA ARG A 90 15.69 2.51 -3.38
C ARG A 90 14.81 1.31 -3.06
N VAL A 91 13.58 1.49 -2.58
CA VAL A 91 12.66 0.38 -2.31
C VAL A 91 11.52 0.35 -3.31
N ASN A 92 10.97 -0.84 -3.56
CA ASN A 92 9.82 -1.02 -4.45
C ASN A 92 8.48 -1.03 -3.68
N ALA A 93 7.37 -1.06 -4.42
CA ALA A 93 6.02 -1.11 -3.86
C ALA A 93 5.79 -2.28 -2.89
N SER A 94 6.26 -3.48 -3.23
CA SER A 94 6.10 -4.67 -2.39
C SER A 94 6.89 -4.59 -1.08
N GLU A 95 8.09 -4.01 -1.12
CA GLU A 95 8.92 -3.79 0.07
C GLU A 95 8.26 -2.76 1.00
N VAL A 96 7.70 -1.68 0.44
CA VAL A 96 6.92 -0.69 1.21
C VAL A 96 5.67 -1.32 1.83
N GLU A 97 4.94 -2.15 1.10
CA GLU A 97 3.81 -2.93 1.65
C GLU A 97 4.22 -3.79 2.84
N ASN A 98 5.32 -4.53 2.70
CA ASN A 98 5.85 -5.37 3.76
C ASN A 98 6.24 -4.54 5.00
N ILE A 99 6.82 -3.36 4.80
CA ILE A 99 7.14 -2.43 5.90
C ILE A 99 5.87 -1.94 6.59
N VAL A 100 4.85 -1.51 5.83
CA VAL A 100 3.56 -1.07 6.38
C VAL A 100 2.89 -2.19 7.16
N GLU A 101 2.86 -3.40 6.63
CA GLU A 101 2.26 -4.57 7.28
C GLU A 101 3.01 -4.94 8.57
N TRP A 102 4.34 -4.92 8.55
CA TRP A 102 5.16 -5.14 9.73
C TRP A 102 4.88 -4.07 10.81
N LEU A 103 4.84 -2.80 10.42
CA LEU A 103 4.51 -1.69 11.32
C LEU A 103 3.09 -1.80 11.85
N ARG A 104 2.12 -2.22 11.05
CA ARG A 104 0.73 -2.44 11.48
C ARG A 104 0.66 -3.41 12.65
N LEU A 105 1.41 -4.50 12.57
CA LEU A 105 1.41 -5.57 13.58
C LEU A 105 2.17 -5.17 14.85
N LYS A 106 3.33 -4.51 14.70
CA LYS A 106 4.20 -4.19 15.84
C LYS A 106 3.90 -2.83 16.47
N LYS A 107 3.74 -1.78 15.65
CA LYS A 107 3.62 -0.38 16.07
C LYS A 107 2.64 0.37 15.15
N PRO A 108 1.32 0.22 15.33
CA PRO A 108 0.33 0.73 14.39
C PRO A 108 0.30 2.26 14.25
N HIS A 109 0.81 3.02 15.23
CA HIS A 109 1.01 4.47 15.06
C HIS A 109 2.04 4.81 13.99
N LEU A 110 3.17 4.12 14.03
CA LEU A 110 4.24 4.32 13.05
C LEU A 110 3.84 3.87 11.64
N ALA A 111 2.91 2.92 11.50
CA ALA A 111 2.41 2.51 10.18
C ALA A 111 1.70 3.67 9.46
N VAL A 112 0.90 4.43 10.20
CA VAL A 112 0.20 5.61 9.70
C VAL A 112 1.20 6.71 9.36
N ASP A 113 2.15 6.96 10.27
CA ASP A 113 3.19 7.98 10.08
C ASP A 113 4.07 7.69 8.86
N PHE A 114 4.53 6.43 8.72
CA PHE A 114 5.32 5.98 7.58
C PHE A 114 4.56 6.14 6.27
N PHE A 115 3.27 5.77 6.25
CA PHE A 115 2.43 5.90 5.05
C PHE A 115 2.33 7.35 4.58
N PHE A 116 1.95 8.28 5.47
CA PHE A 116 1.82 9.69 5.09
C PHE A 116 3.17 10.33 4.76
N LEU A 117 4.24 9.91 5.45
CA LEU A 117 5.59 10.36 5.16
C LEU A 117 6.04 9.93 3.77
N ALA A 118 5.91 8.63 3.44
CA ALA A 118 6.25 8.10 2.13
C ALA A 118 5.44 8.80 1.02
N LYS A 119 4.15 9.05 1.27
CA LYS A 119 3.29 9.79 0.35
C LYS A 119 3.78 11.22 0.11
N LYS A 120 4.28 11.90 1.14
CA LYS A 120 4.86 13.25 1.02
C LYS A 120 6.20 13.28 0.28
N HIS A 121 6.86 12.13 0.14
CA HIS A 121 8.02 11.93 -0.72
C HIS A 121 7.62 11.34 -2.09
N ASP A 122 6.41 11.67 -2.56
CA ASP A 122 5.85 11.29 -3.86
C ASP A 122 5.75 9.78 -4.11
N PHE A 123 5.80 8.96 -3.05
CA PHE A 123 5.62 7.54 -3.19
C PHE A 123 4.14 7.20 -3.37
N LYS A 124 3.81 6.59 -4.50
CA LYS A 124 2.46 6.10 -4.78
C LYS A 124 2.24 4.77 -4.06
N HIS A 125 1.38 4.80 -3.05
CA HIS A 125 0.99 3.61 -2.30
C HIS A 125 0.08 2.71 -3.12
N SER A 126 0.20 1.41 -2.90
CA SER A 126 -0.78 0.45 -3.42
C SER A 126 -2.10 0.52 -2.65
N MET A 127 -3.17 0.01 -3.28
CA MET A 127 -4.47 -0.15 -2.64
C MET A 127 -4.36 -0.97 -1.33
N CYS A 128 -3.52 -2.00 -1.31
CA CYS A 128 -3.30 -2.82 -0.11
C CYS A 128 -2.75 -1.98 1.05
N CYS A 129 -1.77 -1.10 0.81
CA CYS A 129 -1.28 -0.15 1.81
C CYS A 129 -2.38 0.80 2.29
N GLN A 130 -3.13 1.39 1.34
CA GLN A 130 -4.19 2.34 1.64
C GLN A 130 -5.28 1.71 2.54
N PHE A 131 -5.73 0.49 2.23
CA PHE A 131 -6.70 -0.23 3.06
C PHE A 131 -6.14 -0.62 4.43
N THR A 132 -4.88 -1.05 4.47
CA THR A 132 -4.20 -1.41 5.72
C THR A 132 -4.17 -0.22 6.68
N VAL A 133 -3.79 0.95 6.18
CA VAL A 133 -3.74 2.18 6.97
C VAL A 133 -5.13 2.67 7.34
N SER A 134 -6.11 2.57 6.42
CA SER A 134 -7.52 2.86 6.70
C SER A 134 -8.04 2.02 7.89
N HIS A 135 -7.72 0.73 7.91
CA HIS A 135 -8.11 -0.15 9.02
C HIS A 135 -7.47 0.28 10.35
N VAL A 136 -6.20 0.71 10.34
CA VAL A 136 -5.53 1.23 11.54
C VAL A 136 -6.18 2.53 12.03
N LEU A 137 -6.47 3.47 11.12
CA LEU A 137 -7.15 4.74 11.43
C LEU A 137 -8.55 4.48 12.02
N ALA A 138 -9.31 3.56 11.42
CA ALA A 138 -10.62 3.14 11.91
C ALA A 138 -10.55 2.57 13.33
N ARG A 139 -9.57 1.69 13.59
CA ARG A 139 -9.35 1.10 14.91
C ARG A 139 -9.01 2.15 15.98
N LYS A 140 -8.32 3.21 15.58
CA LYS A 140 -7.97 4.36 16.45
C LYS A 140 -9.05 5.44 16.53
N ARG A 141 -10.17 5.28 15.83
CA ARG A 141 -11.25 6.28 15.73
C ARG A 141 -10.76 7.64 15.18
N GLN A 142 -9.72 7.63 14.36
CA GLN A 142 -9.22 8.81 13.64
C GLN A 142 -10.08 9.05 12.39
N LEU A 143 -11.33 9.46 12.61
CA LEU A 143 -12.37 9.49 11.58
C LEU A 143 -12.11 10.57 10.51
N ARG A 144 -11.44 11.67 10.87
CA ARG A 144 -11.14 12.75 9.92
C ARG A 144 -10.14 12.28 8.88
N GLU A 145 -9.03 11.72 9.34
CA GLU A 145 -7.96 11.17 8.52
C GLU A 145 -8.46 9.99 7.69
N LEU A 146 -9.26 9.11 8.29
CA LEU A 146 -9.89 8.00 7.57
C LEU A 146 -10.80 8.49 6.45
N ARG A 147 -11.64 9.50 6.70
CA ARG A 147 -12.54 10.06 5.69
C ARG A 147 -11.73 10.66 4.53
N SER A 148 -10.70 11.45 4.83
CA SER A 148 -9.84 12.04 3.82
C SER A 148 -9.14 10.98 2.97
N LEU A 149 -8.62 9.93 3.61
CA LEU A 149 -7.99 8.81 2.91
C LEU A 149 -9.01 8.11 1.99
N LEU A 150 -10.17 7.71 2.49
CA LEU A 150 -11.20 7.02 1.69
C LEU A 150 -11.70 7.86 0.50
N GLN A 151 -11.85 9.17 0.68
CA GLN A 151 -12.23 10.07 -0.42
C GLN A 151 -11.18 10.11 -1.52
N GLU A 152 -9.89 10.04 -1.16
CA GLU A 152 -8.80 9.95 -2.12
C GLU A 152 -8.83 8.63 -2.88
N ILE A 153 -8.99 7.50 -2.18
CA ILE A 153 -9.10 6.17 -2.82
C ILE A 153 -10.22 6.18 -3.87
N VAL A 154 -11.40 6.66 -3.49
CA VAL A 154 -12.57 6.72 -4.39
C VAL A 154 -12.29 7.64 -5.57
N ARG A 155 -11.61 8.78 -5.37
CA ARG A 155 -11.26 9.68 -6.45
C ARG A 155 -10.27 9.04 -7.43
N GLU A 156 -9.25 8.32 -6.94
CA GLU A 156 -8.28 7.61 -7.79
C GLU A 156 -8.96 6.55 -8.66
N GLU A 157 -9.87 5.76 -8.09
CA GLU A 157 -10.64 4.75 -8.82
C GLU A 157 -11.58 5.37 -9.86
N VAL A 158 -12.31 6.43 -9.49
CA VAL A 158 -13.21 7.13 -10.42
C VAL A 158 -12.44 7.76 -11.59
N LEU A 159 -11.24 8.31 -11.34
CA LEU A 159 -10.38 8.85 -12.39
C LEU A 159 -9.93 7.74 -13.36
N CYS A 160 -9.52 6.59 -12.83
CA CYS A 160 -9.13 5.43 -13.65
C CYS A 160 -10.28 4.97 -14.57
N ILE A 161 -11.50 4.90 -14.03
CA ILE A 161 -12.70 4.54 -14.79
C ILE A 161 -13.03 5.60 -15.86
N ALA A 162 -12.87 6.89 -15.53
CA ALA A 162 -13.08 8.00 -16.47
C ALA A 162 -12.09 7.97 -17.66
N GLU A 163 -10.81 7.69 -17.40
CA GLU A 163 -9.81 7.54 -18.45
C GLU A 163 -10.10 6.33 -19.35
N MET A 164 -10.51 5.20 -18.76
CA MET A 164 -10.89 4.00 -19.51
C MET A 164 -12.14 4.21 -20.39
N THR A 165 -13.12 4.96 -19.92
CA THR A 165 -14.36 5.25 -20.66
C THR A 165 -14.11 6.27 -21.78
N THR A 166 -13.26 7.26 -21.55
CA THR A 166 -12.82 8.23 -22.57
C THR A 166 -12.03 7.54 -23.69
N SER A 167 -11.13 6.62 -23.36
CA SER A 167 -10.39 5.82 -24.35
C SER A 167 -11.29 4.87 -25.16
N ARG A 168 -12.51 4.58 -24.68
CA ARG A 168 -13.50 3.71 -25.35
C ARG A 168 -14.66 4.48 -25.98
N GLY A 169 -14.64 5.83 -25.94
CA GLY A 169 -15.72 6.67 -26.47
C GLY A 169 -17.05 6.53 -25.72
N ILE A 170 -17.05 6.00 -24.49
CA ILE A 170 -18.24 5.82 -23.66
C ILE A 170 -18.40 7.07 -22.79
N SER A 171 -19.54 7.74 -22.89
CA SER A 171 -19.82 8.93 -22.07
C SER A 171 -20.01 8.56 -20.59
N LEU A 172 -19.29 9.23 -19.69
CA LEU A 172 -19.36 9.06 -18.23
C LEU A 172 -20.79 9.18 -17.67
N THR A 173 -21.63 10.00 -18.30
CA THR A 173 -23.04 10.19 -17.92
C THR A 173 -23.90 8.94 -18.18
N VAL A 174 -23.52 8.11 -19.16
CA VAL A 174 -24.21 6.85 -19.48
C VAL A 174 -23.78 5.75 -18.51
N TRP A 175 -22.51 5.72 -18.11
CA TRP A 175 -22.01 4.73 -17.14
C TRP A 175 -22.58 4.94 -15.74
N TRP A 176 -22.61 6.20 -15.25
CA TRP A 176 -23.19 6.52 -13.94
C TRP A 176 -24.69 6.19 -13.83
N ARG A 177 -25.47 6.34 -14.92
CA ARG A 177 -26.89 5.96 -14.95
C ARG A 177 -27.15 4.45 -14.89
N ASN A 178 -26.16 3.62 -15.22
CA ASN A 178 -26.31 2.16 -15.25
C ASN A 178 -25.93 1.48 -13.91
N ILE A 179 -25.41 2.25 -12.95
CA ILE A 179 -24.92 1.74 -11.65
C ILE A 179 -25.82 2.15 -10.48
N THR A 180 -26.65 3.19 -10.65
CA THR A 180 -27.74 3.56 -9.74
C THR A 180 -29.03 2.85 -10.11
#